data_AF-A0A837HYH9-F1
#
_entry.id   AF-A0A837HYH9-F1
#
_cell.length_a   1.000
_cell.length_b   1.000
_cell.length_c   1.000
_cell.angle_alpha   90.00
_cell.angle_beta   90.00
_cell.angle_gamma   90.00
#
_symmetry.space_group_name_H-M   'P 1'
#
loop_
_entity.id
_entity.type
_entity.pdbx_description
1 polymer ?
#
loop_
_entity_poly.entity_id
_entity_poly.type
_entity_poly.pdbx_seq_one_letter_code
_entity_poly.pdbx_strand_id
1 'polypeptide(L)'
;MTIGDIAERFEIGGVRFELVDFFKPNEMFIEGTVMLKRAKIVGAIINDETAQRLLLNRHRIPKELREFDVVLAGPVRRIDGRGIGRGMKFISYIHYRGGLWVEGLGGVRYDWSPKARLVRESDF
;
A
#
# COMPACT_ATOMS: atom_id res chain seq x y z
N MET A 1 4.57 18.22 -1.37
CA MET A 1 4.45 17.02 -0.54
C MET A 1 5.82 16.61 -0.04
N THR A 2 5.92 16.38 1.26
CA THR A 2 7.08 15.77 1.93
C THR A 2 6.77 14.32 2.29
N ILE A 3 7.81 13.53 2.49
CA ILE A 3 7.66 12.14 2.95
C ILE A 3 6.92 12.16 4.30
N GLY A 4 5.82 11.41 4.39
CA GLY A 4 4.99 11.30 5.60
C GLY A 4 3.78 12.24 5.62
N ASP A 5 3.62 13.12 4.63
CA ASP A 5 2.41 13.93 4.49
C ASP A 5 1.18 13.02 4.38
N ILE A 6 0.13 13.36 5.12
CA ILE A 6 -1.14 12.64 5.06
C ILE A 6 -1.88 13.15 3.83
N ALA A 7 -2.10 12.25 2.87
CA ALA A 7 -2.96 12.52 1.73
C ALA A 7 -4.43 12.47 2.15
N GLU A 8 -4.83 11.40 2.84
CA GLU A 8 -6.23 11.13 3.16
C GLU A 8 -6.40 10.31 4.45
N ARG A 9 -7.62 10.36 5.01
CA ARG A 9 -8.04 9.59 6.20
C ARG A 9 -9.30 8.80 5.92
N PHE A 10 -9.40 7.58 6.44
CA PHE A 10 -10.57 6.75 6.24
C PHE A 10 -10.71 5.69 7.33
N GLU A 11 -11.96 5.24 7.56
CA GLU A 11 -12.28 4.19 8.52
C GLU A 11 -12.87 2.97 7.84
N ILE A 12 -12.39 1.77 8.21
CA ILE A 12 -12.94 0.49 7.76
C ILE A 12 -13.07 -0.45 8.94
N GLY A 13 -14.31 -0.87 9.23
CA GLY A 13 -14.59 -1.87 10.25
C GLY A 13 -14.16 -1.45 11.67
N GLY A 14 -14.33 -0.16 11.99
CA GLY A 14 -13.93 0.41 13.28
C GLY A 14 -12.43 0.64 13.44
N VAL A 15 -11.63 0.40 12.39
CA VAL A 15 -10.19 0.69 12.36
C VAL A 15 -9.96 1.89 11.46
N ARG A 16 -9.13 2.81 11.93
CA ARG A 16 -8.88 4.11 11.33
C ARG A 16 -7.51 4.11 10.64
N PHE A 17 -7.45 4.73 9.47
CA PHE A 17 -6.32 4.64 8.56
C PHE A 17 -5.97 5.98 7.94
N GLU A 18 -4.68 6.16 7.68
CA GLU A 18 -4.13 7.26 6.91
C GLU A 18 -3.47 6.73 5.65
N LEU A 19 -3.68 7.44 4.53
CA LEU A 19 -2.85 7.31 3.34
C LEU A 19 -1.72 8.33 3.43
N VAL A 20 -0.48 7.85 3.53
CA VAL A 20 0.70 8.71 3.66
C VAL A 20 1.56 8.69 2.40
N ASP A 21 2.07 9.86 2.04
CA ASP A 21 3.04 10.01 0.96
C ASP A 21 4.41 9.49 1.42
N PHE A 22 5.16 8.97 0.46
CA PHE A 22 6.52 8.49 0.65
C PHE A 22 7.43 8.88 -0.51
N PHE A 23 6.95 9.62 -1.50
CA PHE A 23 7.77 10.19 -2.56
C PHE A 23 8.41 11.50 -2.09
N LYS A 24 9.63 11.74 -2.55
CA LYS A 24 10.26 13.07 -2.48
C LYS A 24 9.75 13.92 -3.64
N PRO A 25 9.83 15.26 -3.54
CA PRO A 25 9.60 16.12 -4.68
C PRO A 25 10.41 15.67 -5.91
N ASN A 26 9.75 15.63 -7.06
CA ASN A 26 10.30 15.27 -8.37
C ASN A 26 10.67 13.79 -8.58
N GLU A 27 10.39 12.89 -7.63
CA GLU A 27 10.53 11.46 -7.89
C GLU A 27 9.37 10.95 -8.77
N MET A 28 9.70 10.44 -9.95
CA MET A 28 8.71 9.88 -10.87
C MET A 28 8.41 8.40 -10.58
N PHE A 29 9.40 7.68 -10.05
CA PHE A 29 9.31 6.26 -9.73
C PHE A 29 10.26 5.95 -8.57
N ILE A 30 9.89 5.00 -7.70
CA ILE A 30 10.83 4.48 -6.70
C ILE A 30 10.76 2.96 -6.59
N GLU A 31 11.91 2.33 -6.39
CA GLU A 31 11.99 0.90 -6.17
C GLU A 31 11.27 0.50 -4.86
N GLY A 32 10.57 -0.63 -4.86
CA GLY A 32 9.87 -1.16 -3.69
C GLY A 32 10.76 -1.34 -2.45
N THR A 33 12.06 -1.62 -2.61
CA THR A 33 13.00 -1.68 -1.49
C THR A 33 13.18 -0.32 -0.81
N VAL A 34 13.19 0.77 -1.58
CA VAL A 34 13.25 2.15 -1.07
C VAL A 34 11.93 2.52 -0.40
N MET A 35 10.80 2.18 -1.03
CA MET A 35 9.47 2.37 -0.45
C MET A 35 9.37 1.69 0.93
N LEU A 36 9.79 0.42 1.07
CA LEU A 36 9.77 -0.29 2.35
C LEU A 36 10.65 0.37 3.43
N LYS A 37 11.81 0.93 3.05
CA LYS A 37 12.64 1.70 3.98
C LYS A 37 11.91 2.96 4.45
N ARG A 38 11.23 3.66 3.56
CA ARG A 38 10.46 4.87 3.90
C ARG A 38 9.22 4.57 4.73
N ALA A 39 8.54 3.47 4.45
CA ALA A 39 7.43 2.97 5.25
C ALA A 39 7.82 2.79 6.72
N LYS A 40 9.02 2.25 6.99
CA LYS A 40 9.55 2.16 8.36
C LYS A 40 9.76 3.53 9.01
N ILE A 41 10.26 4.51 8.25
CA ILE A 41 10.52 5.87 8.77
C ILE A 41 9.22 6.58 9.15
N VAL A 42 8.17 6.43 8.35
CA VAL A 42 6.88 7.12 8.56
C VAL A 42 5.88 6.33 9.40
N GLY A 43 6.29 5.18 9.95
CA GLY A 43 5.43 4.31 10.76
C GLY A 43 4.30 3.64 9.97
N ALA A 44 4.44 3.49 8.66
CA ALA A 44 3.42 2.89 7.78
C ALA A 44 3.74 1.42 7.48
N ILE A 45 4.20 0.68 8.50
CA ILE A 45 4.32 -0.78 8.43
C ILE A 45 3.14 -1.36 9.18
N ILE A 46 2.19 -1.93 8.44
CA ILE A 46 1.04 -2.62 9.05
C ILE A 46 1.37 -4.10 9.27
N ASN A 47 0.61 -4.74 10.16
CA ASN A 47 0.75 -6.17 10.42
C ASN A 47 -0.16 -7.00 9.49
N ASP A 48 0.02 -8.32 9.52
CA ASP A 48 -0.73 -9.26 8.67
C ASP A 48 -2.24 -9.24 8.94
N GLU A 49 -2.65 -9.10 10.20
CA GLU A 49 -4.07 -9.05 10.58
C GLU A 49 -4.75 -7.82 9.97
N THR A 50 -4.12 -6.65 10.12
CA THR A 50 -4.62 -5.39 9.56
C THR A 50 -4.66 -5.44 8.05
N ALA A 51 -3.62 -5.94 7.40
CA ALA A 51 -3.58 -6.09 5.95
C ALA A 51 -4.72 -7.00 5.46
N GLN A 52 -4.94 -8.15 6.12
CA GLN A 52 -6.04 -9.05 5.79
C GLN A 52 -7.40 -8.38 6.00
N ARG A 53 -7.58 -7.64 7.10
CA ARG A 53 -8.82 -6.91 7.40
C ARG A 53 -9.15 -5.89 6.31
N LEU A 54 -8.17 -5.11 5.87
CA LEU A 54 -8.30 -4.16 4.75
C LEU A 54 -8.64 -4.87 3.44
N LEU A 55 -7.95 -5.98 3.13
CA LEU A 55 -8.22 -6.75 1.92
C LEU A 55 -9.64 -7.32 1.91
N LEU A 56 -10.12 -7.90 3.02
CA LEU A 56 -11.47 -8.45 3.13
C LEU A 56 -12.55 -7.35 3.01
N ASN A 57 -12.26 -6.16 3.53
CA ASN A 57 -13.19 -5.03 3.53
C ASN A 57 -12.92 -4.01 2.42
N ARG A 58 -12.07 -4.32 1.43
CA ARG A 58 -11.64 -3.39 0.37
C ARG A 58 -12.78 -2.72 -0.39
N HIS A 59 -13.92 -3.38 -0.50
CA HIS A 59 -15.13 -2.84 -1.13
C HIS A 59 -15.71 -1.61 -0.39
N ARG A 60 -15.29 -1.39 0.87
CA ARG A 60 -15.68 -0.25 1.72
C ARG A 60 -14.71 0.93 1.63
N ILE A 61 -13.60 0.81 0.89
CA ILE A 61 -12.67 1.93 0.70
C ILE A 61 -13.42 3.08 0.01
N PRO A 62 -13.34 4.33 0.54
CA PRO A 62 -14.05 5.48 -0.02
C PRO A 62 -13.73 5.73 -1.49
N LYS A 63 -14.74 6.19 -2.25
CA LYS A 63 -14.63 6.35 -3.71
C LYS A 63 -13.70 7.48 -4.11
N GLU A 64 -13.44 8.40 -3.19
CA GLU A 64 -12.56 9.54 -3.33
C GLU A 64 -11.11 9.07 -3.44
N LEU A 65 -10.77 7.91 -2.86
CA LEU A 65 -9.41 7.37 -2.85
C LEU A 65 -9.03 6.60 -4.13
N ARG A 66 -9.92 6.54 -5.12
CA ARG A 66 -9.74 5.73 -6.35
C ARG A 66 -8.56 6.14 -7.21
N GLU A 67 -8.05 7.35 -7.02
CA GLU A 67 -6.84 7.82 -7.70
C GLU A 67 -5.55 7.18 -7.17
N PHE A 68 -5.59 6.65 -5.94
CA PHE A 68 -4.44 6.08 -5.25
C PHE A 68 -4.36 4.56 -5.37
N ASP A 69 -3.12 4.06 -5.41
CA ASP A 69 -2.82 2.67 -5.05
C ASP A 69 -2.60 2.61 -3.54
N VAL A 70 -3.48 1.94 -2.82
CA VAL A 70 -3.47 1.80 -1.35
C VAL A 70 -2.50 0.68 -0.98
N VAL A 71 -1.27 1.04 -0.62
CA VAL A 71 -0.15 0.10 -0.42
C VAL A 71 -0.09 -0.41 1.02
N LEU A 72 -0.09 -1.73 1.15
CA LEU A 72 -0.04 -2.46 2.42
C LEU A 72 1.41 -2.88 2.69
N ALA A 73 2.23 -1.95 3.20
CA ALA A 73 3.62 -2.25 3.49
C ALA A 73 3.73 -3.11 4.76
N GLY A 74 4.04 -4.40 4.57
CA GLY A 74 4.00 -5.42 5.60
C GLY A 74 2.58 -6.02 5.67
N PRO A 75 2.34 -7.28 5.29
CA PRO A 75 3.24 -8.37 4.94
C PRO A 75 3.95 -8.24 3.59
N VAL A 76 5.21 -8.70 3.55
CA VAL A 76 5.89 -9.02 2.29
C VAL A 76 5.68 -10.49 1.97
N ARG A 77 4.86 -10.77 0.97
CA ARG A 77 4.53 -12.13 0.54
C ARG A 77 5.65 -12.72 -0.29
N ARG A 78 5.92 -14.00 -0.09
CA ARG A 78 6.83 -14.78 -0.92
C ARG A 78 6.01 -15.80 -1.70
N ILE A 79 6.21 -15.86 -3.01
CA ILE A 79 5.59 -16.90 -3.82
C ILE A 79 6.49 -18.14 -3.78
N ASP A 80 6.09 -19.10 -2.95
CA ASP A 80 6.74 -20.40 -2.80
C ASP A 80 5.99 -21.45 -3.64
N GLY A 81 6.24 -21.45 -4.95
CA GLY A 81 5.60 -22.36 -5.91
C GLY A 81 6.42 -22.54 -7.18
N ARG A 82 5.92 -23.33 -8.14
CA ARG A 82 6.50 -23.43 -9.50
C ARG A 82 5.85 -22.36 -10.40
N GLY A 83 6.64 -21.61 -11.16
CA GLY A 83 6.15 -20.58 -12.08
C GLY A 83 7.01 -19.31 -12.12
N ILE A 84 6.63 -18.38 -13.00
CA ILE A 84 7.25 -17.04 -13.07
C ILE A 84 6.95 -16.31 -11.75
N GLY A 85 7.99 -15.79 -11.09
CA GLY A 85 7.85 -15.12 -9.79
C GLY A 85 8.25 -15.94 -8.56
N ARG A 86 8.71 -17.20 -8.73
CA ARG A 86 9.19 -18.03 -7.62
C ARG A 86 10.32 -17.34 -6.85
N GLY A 87 10.19 -17.31 -5.52
CA GLY A 87 11.19 -16.70 -4.63
C GLY A 87 11.21 -15.17 -4.68
N MET A 88 10.38 -14.55 -5.51
CA MET A 88 10.19 -13.10 -5.49
C MET A 88 9.36 -12.70 -4.29
N LYS A 89 9.66 -11.50 -3.79
CA LYS A 89 8.96 -10.86 -2.70
C LYS A 89 7.99 -9.83 -3.27
N PHE A 90 6.77 -9.82 -2.77
CA PHE A 90 5.70 -8.94 -3.22
C PHE A 90 5.10 -8.18 -2.06
N ILE A 91 4.64 -6.99 -2.38
CA ILE A 91 3.93 -6.07 -1.48
C ILE A 91 2.51 -6.00 -2.02
N SER A 92 1.55 -6.19 -1.13
CA SER A 92 0.14 -6.12 -1.52
C SER A 92 -0.26 -4.66 -1.63
N TYR A 93 -1.12 -4.36 -2.59
CA TYR A 93 -1.77 -3.06 -2.69
C TYR A 93 -3.20 -3.24 -3.19
N ILE A 94 -4.04 -2.26 -2.92
CA ILE A 94 -5.43 -2.24 -3.37
C ILE A 94 -5.57 -1.07 -4.33
N HIS A 95 -6.12 -1.33 -5.52
CA HIS A 95 -6.35 -0.28 -6.51
C HIS A 95 -7.75 -0.41 -7.10
N TYR A 96 -8.26 0.70 -7.65
CA TYR A 96 -9.57 0.72 -8.27
C TYR A 96 -9.47 0.43 -9.78
N ARG A 97 -10.09 -0.65 -10.24
CA ARG A 97 -10.09 -1.04 -11.66
C ARG A 97 -11.42 -1.67 -12.05
N GLY A 98 -11.95 -1.28 -13.21
CA GLY A 98 -13.16 -1.90 -13.76
C GLY A 98 -14.40 -1.77 -12.85
N GLY A 99 -14.48 -0.70 -12.06
CA GLY A 99 -15.60 -0.47 -11.14
C GLY A 99 -15.44 -1.12 -9.76
N LEU A 100 -14.30 -1.77 -9.47
CA LEU A 100 -14.10 -2.56 -8.26
C LEU A 100 -12.75 -2.25 -7.60
N TRP A 101 -12.70 -2.42 -6.28
CA TRP A 101 -11.44 -2.46 -5.53
C TRP A 101 -10.84 -3.86 -5.61
N VAL A 102 -9.64 -3.97 -6.17
CA VAL A 102 -8.95 -5.24 -6.42
C VAL A 102 -7.58 -5.27 -5.74
N GLU A 103 -7.18 -6.46 -5.30
CA GLU A 103 -5.83 -6.70 -4.79
C GLU A 103 -4.85 -6.82 -5.98
N GLY A 104 -3.73 -6.14 -5.87
CA GLY A 104 -2.56 -6.30 -6.73
C GLY A 104 -1.33 -6.70 -5.92
N LEU A 105 -0.34 -7.25 -6.62
CA LEU A 105 0.96 -7.59 -6.06
C LEU A 105 2.05 -6.82 -6.80
N GLY A 106 2.73 -5.91 -6.09
CA GLY A 106 3.88 -5.18 -6.61
C GLY A 106 5.16 -5.83 -6.10
N GLY A 107 6.05 -6.25 -6.99
CA GLY A 107 7.28 -6.90 -6.54
C GLY A 107 8.24 -5.90 -5.87
N VAL A 108 8.93 -6.34 -4.83
CA VAL A 108 9.83 -5.50 -4.01
C VAL A 108 10.96 -4.88 -4.84
N ARG A 109 11.37 -5.52 -5.94
CA ARG A 109 12.43 -5.04 -6.85
C ARG A 109 11.90 -4.24 -8.05
N TYR A 110 10.60 -3.95 -8.09
CA TYR A 110 10.00 -3.14 -9.15
C TYR A 110 9.68 -1.74 -8.64
N ASP A 111 9.53 -0.84 -9.60
CA ASP A 111 9.23 0.55 -9.37
C ASP A 111 7.74 0.77 -9.09
N TRP A 112 7.48 1.68 -8.15
CA TRP A 112 6.16 2.18 -7.79
C TRP A 112 5.96 3.57 -8.37
N SER A 113 4.73 3.85 -8.79
CA SER A 113 4.35 5.15 -9.35
C SER A 113 3.91 6.13 -8.25
N PRO A 114 3.85 7.44 -8.55
CA PRO A 114 3.44 8.47 -7.59
C PRO A 114 1.97 8.38 -7.16
N LYS A 115 1.18 7.44 -7.71
CA LYS A 115 -0.18 7.12 -7.21
C LYS A 115 -0.15 6.27 -5.94
N ALA A 116 0.96 5.60 -5.66
CA ALA A 116 1.08 4.77 -4.48
C ALA A 116 1.09 5.61 -3.21
N ARG A 117 0.26 5.22 -2.25
CA ARG A 117 0.24 5.76 -0.89
C ARG A 117 0.35 4.62 0.10
N LEU A 118 1.18 4.79 1.13
CA LEU A 118 1.31 3.78 2.17
C LEU A 118 0.13 3.88 3.12
N VAL A 119 -0.43 2.74 3.50
CA VAL A 119 -1.40 2.68 4.58
C VAL A 119 -0.68 2.69 5.91
N ARG A 120 -1.18 3.53 6.82
CA ARG A 120 -0.80 3.57 8.23
C ARG A 120 -2.05 3.43 9.09
N GLU A 121 -2.03 2.54 10.07
CA GLU A 121 -3.05 2.54 11.13
C GLU A 121 -2.93 3.83 11.94
N SER A 122 -4.08 4.40 12.25
CA SER A 122 -4.17 5.66 12.98
C SER A 122 -5.42 5.64 13.85
N ASP A 123 -5.58 6.67 14.67
CA ASP A 123 -6.75 6.83 15.54
C ASP A 123 -7.76 7.86 14.97
N PHE A 124 -7.80 8.08 13.63
CA PHE A 124 -8.66 9.09 12.93
C PHE A 124 -9.75 8.60 11.95
#